data_AF-A0A7W5K5E4-F1
#
_entry.id   AF-A0A7W5K5E4-F1
#
_cell.length_a   1.000
_cell.length_b   1.000
_cell.length_c   1.000
_cell.angle_alpha   90.00
_cell.angle_beta   90.00
_cell.angle_gamma   90.00
#
_symmetry.space_group_name_H-M   'P 1'
#
loop_
_entity.id
_entity.type
_entity.pdbx_description
1 polymer ?
#
loop_
_entity_poly.entity_id
_entity_poly.type
_entity_poly.pdbx_seq_one_letter_code
_entity_poly.pdbx_strand_id
1 'polypeptide(L)'
;MPVRFPVFSETAMPAIPHDYPSARDLMDALRFLPEEGQIWLGEQRMLLMSLQASAFFRNELVTTLGIERARGVFIRLGYYSGLQDAELGEALRGKALGLRDSFLAGPQLHALQGHVQAIPVRVEIDPEHNRFHSEFIWKGSFEVEVWRPRGVQATPVCWTLLGYASGYATQLLGREVQYREVECMGCGDAQCRIEGRFAEEWSDHEAFSALLREAPLIDELYDLQARVATLEGDLARRPRDEDWGPIGSAPAFREMLAMLDSAAAAEVPVLLLGETGTGKEILARRLHDHSQRAEGPFIAVNCAAIPPELIESELFGVEKGAYTGATQSRLGRFERAHGGTLFLDELAELSPRAQAALLRALQEHQIERVGGQEVREVDVRVVAATHTDLHQRVEEGRFRRDLFFRLNAFTLTVPPLRERREDTSALAEHFLARCEHHYQRRTLGFSDQARAAMLQYAWPGNVRELKNTIERGVILTADHKHITERALFGDYQVPTLQREKSQGLDDQGRLVESADASHEDASPRRHIQALFDAGLTPEDIEREMLVAAQAASDGNIAAAARRLGMTRPAYAYRLKKYGLR
;
A
#
# COMPACT_ATOMS: atom_id res chain seq x y z
N MET A 1 18.29 -64.97 24.53
CA MET A 1 18.38 -65.48 23.14
C MET A 1 18.33 -64.28 22.22
N PRO A 2 19.33 -64.05 21.35
CA PRO A 2 19.22 -62.97 20.37
C PRO A 2 18.14 -63.37 19.36
N VAL A 3 17.12 -62.52 19.21
CA VAL A 3 16.12 -62.67 18.16
C VAL A 3 16.83 -62.34 16.84
N ARG A 4 17.22 -63.39 16.10
CA ARG A 4 17.65 -63.24 14.71
C ARG A 4 16.43 -62.81 13.90
N PHE A 5 16.45 -61.61 13.34
CA PHE A 5 15.53 -61.24 12.27
C PHE A 5 15.74 -62.21 11.10
N PRO A 6 14.66 -62.69 10.45
CA PRO A 6 14.80 -63.57 9.30
C PRO A 6 15.54 -62.82 8.20
N VAL A 7 16.66 -63.39 7.75
CA VAL A 7 17.24 -63.05 6.44
C VAL A 7 16.15 -63.38 5.43
N PHE A 8 15.71 -62.40 4.65
CA PHE A 8 14.72 -62.58 3.60
C PHE A 8 15.18 -63.74 2.68
N SER A 9 14.48 -64.87 2.74
CA SER A 9 14.62 -65.96 1.77
C SER A 9 14.08 -65.51 0.43
N GLU A 10 14.67 -66.01 -0.67
CA GLU A 10 14.27 -65.82 -2.08
C GLU A 10 12.87 -66.40 -2.41
N THR A 11 11.85 -65.96 -1.67
CA THR A 11 10.45 -66.22 -1.98
C THR A 11 9.91 -64.99 -2.69
N ALA A 12 9.75 -65.14 -4.00
CA ALA A 12 9.24 -64.19 -4.98
C ALA A 12 8.35 -63.10 -4.40
N MET A 13 8.85 -61.86 -4.44
CA MET A 13 8.01 -60.67 -4.33
C MET A 13 6.96 -60.72 -5.45
N PRO A 14 5.72 -60.29 -5.20
CA PRO A 14 4.71 -60.18 -6.26
C PRO A 14 5.29 -59.32 -7.39
N ALA A 15 5.29 -59.86 -8.61
CA ALA A 15 5.87 -59.23 -9.78
C ALA A 15 5.24 -57.85 -10.01
N ILE A 16 6.00 -56.80 -9.69
CA ILE A 16 5.72 -55.43 -10.12
C ILE A 16 5.96 -55.43 -11.64
N PRO A 17 5.06 -54.91 -12.48
CA PRO A 17 5.25 -54.92 -13.93
C PRO A 17 6.50 -54.11 -14.30
N HIS A 18 7.58 -54.84 -14.60
CA HIS A 18 8.83 -54.58 -15.34
C HIS A 18 9.45 -53.19 -15.54
N ASP A 19 8.95 -52.08 -14.98
CA ASP A 19 9.35 -50.74 -15.43
C ASP A 19 10.11 -49.90 -14.40
N TYR A 20 10.40 -50.44 -13.22
CA TYR A 20 11.23 -49.78 -12.20
C TYR A 20 12.64 -50.38 -12.12
N PRO A 21 13.69 -49.56 -11.89
CA PRO A 21 15.01 -50.07 -11.50
C PRO A 21 14.95 -50.74 -10.11
N SER A 22 15.98 -51.50 -9.74
CA SER A 22 16.07 -52.07 -8.38
C SER A 22 16.03 -50.96 -7.31
N ALA A 23 15.25 -51.15 -6.24
CA ALA A 23 15.14 -50.21 -5.11
C ALA A 23 16.10 -50.51 -3.94
N ARG A 24 16.98 -51.52 -4.10
CA ARG A 24 17.82 -52.03 -3.01
C ARG A 24 18.77 -50.98 -2.45
N ASP A 25 19.35 -50.17 -3.32
CA ASP A 25 20.23 -49.06 -2.98
C ASP A 25 19.55 -47.99 -2.11
N LEU A 26 18.29 -47.67 -2.40
CA LEU A 26 17.49 -46.74 -1.58
C LEU A 26 17.17 -47.35 -0.21
N MET A 27 16.89 -48.65 -0.15
CA MET A 27 16.66 -49.35 1.12
C MET A 27 17.92 -49.43 1.97
N ASP A 28 19.09 -49.67 1.35
CA ASP A 28 20.38 -49.72 2.03
C ASP A 28 20.79 -48.34 2.61
N ALA A 29 20.23 -47.26 2.07
CA ALA A 29 20.41 -45.90 2.59
C ALA A 29 19.59 -45.61 3.87
N LEU A 30 18.60 -46.44 4.20
CA LEU A 30 17.77 -46.29 5.40
C LEU A 30 18.49 -46.90 6.62
N ARG A 31 18.78 -46.05 7.61
CA ARG A 31 19.51 -46.44 8.83
C ARG A 31 18.68 -46.15 10.07
N PHE A 32 18.55 -47.15 10.94
CA PHE A 32 17.94 -47.00 12.26
C PHE A 32 19.03 -47.03 13.32
N LEU A 33 19.09 -45.99 14.16
CA LEU A 33 20.02 -45.83 15.27
C LEU A 33 19.21 -45.67 16.57
N PRO A 34 18.66 -46.77 17.14
CA PRO A 34 17.77 -46.69 18.31
C PRO A 34 18.43 -46.15 19.57
N GLU A 35 19.72 -46.41 19.76
CA GLU A 35 20.49 -45.92 20.91
C GLU A 35 20.61 -44.38 20.92
N GLU A 36 20.57 -43.75 19.74
CA GLU A 36 20.57 -42.30 19.57
C GLU A 36 19.14 -41.74 19.40
N GLY A 37 18.12 -42.60 19.28
CA GLY A 37 16.74 -42.22 18.97
C GLY A 37 16.55 -41.72 17.54
N GLN A 38 17.36 -42.20 16.59
CA GLN A 38 17.42 -41.67 15.23
C GLN A 38 17.08 -42.67 14.12
N ILE A 39 16.48 -42.13 13.05
CA ILE A 39 16.19 -42.75 11.76
C ILE A 39 16.75 -41.79 10.71
N TRP A 40 17.51 -42.32 9.77
CA TRP A 40 18.17 -41.57 8.71
C TRP A 40 17.87 -42.22 7.37
N LEU A 41 17.71 -41.41 6.33
CA LEU A 41 17.64 -41.85 4.95
C LEU A 41 18.71 -41.07 4.17
N GLY A 42 19.83 -41.73 3.86
CA GLY A 42 21.04 -41.03 3.42
C GLY A 42 21.51 -40.05 4.50
N GLU A 43 21.61 -38.77 4.15
CA GLU A 43 21.97 -37.68 5.07
C GLU A 43 20.76 -36.95 5.68
N GLN A 44 19.54 -37.39 5.36
CA GLN A 44 18.31 -36.76 5.85
C GLN A 44 17.82 -37.42 7.14
N ARG A 45 17.51 -36.59 8.13
CA ARG A 45 16.93 -37.04 9.40
C ARG A 45 15.44 -37.32 9.22
N MET A 46 15.03 -38.55 9.49
CA MET A 46 13.65 -39.00 9.31
C MET A 46 12.90 -39.13 10.65
N LEU A 47 11.59 -38.92 10.60
CA LEU A 47 10.68 -39.17 11.71
C LEU A 47 9.60 -40.17 11.27
N LEU A 48 9.37 -41.19 12.10
CA LEU A 48 8.29 -42.15 11.87
C LEU A 48 7.05 -41.69 12.66
N MET A 49 5.98 -41.34 11.95
CA MET A 49 4.71 -40.89 12.52
C MET A 49 3.59 -41.86 12.16
N SER A 50 2.63 -42.05 13.08
CA SER A 50 1.46 -42.89 12.80
C SER A 50 0.51 -42.21 11.81
N LEU A 51 -0.17 -43.02 10.98
CA LEU A 51 -1.18 -42.51 10.06
C LEU A 51 -2.32 -41.79 10.78
N GLN A 52 -2.72 -42.28 11.97
CA GLN A 52 -3.79 -41.67 12.77
C GLN A 52 -3.41 -40.28 13.29
N ALA A 53 -2.16 -40.08 13.74
CA ALA A 53 -1.69 -38.76 14.14
C ALA A 53 -1.65 -37.80 12.94
N SER A 54 -1.20 -38.28 11.78
CA SER A 54 -1.21 -37.53 10.52
C SER A 54 -2.62 -37.14 10.09
N ALA A 55 -3.57 -38.07 10.22
CA ALA A 55 -4.99 -37.87 9.93
C ALA A 55 -5.58 -36.77 10.81
N PHE A 56 -5.34 -36.85 12.12
CA PHE A 56 -5.77 -35.85 13.08
C PHE A 56 -5.20 -34.46 12.73
N PHE A 57 -3.89 -34.36 12.52
CA PHE A 57 -3.22 -33.10 12.17
C PHE A 57 -3.80 -32.46 10.91
N ARG A 58 -4.04 -33.27 9.87
CA ARG A 58 -4.69 -32.80 8.64
C ARG A 58 -6.11 -32.32 8.88
N ASN A 59 -6.90 -33.09 9.64
CA ASN A 59 -8.28 -32.73 9.94
C ASN A 59 -8.35 -31.42 10.73
N GLU A 60 -7.43 -31.20 11.65
CA GLU A 60 -7.32 -29.97 12.43
C GLU A 60 -7.00 -28.76 11.52
N LEU A 61 -6.03 -28.90 10.61
CA LEU A 61 -5.68 -27.84 9.66
C LEU A 61 -6.82 -27.49 8.71
N VAL A 62 -7.55 -28.49 8.20
CA VAL A 62 -8.73 -28.24 7.35
C VAL A 62 -9.83 -27.52 8.13
N THR A 63 -10.02 -27.87 9.40
CA THR A 63 -11.06 -27.27 10.26
C THR A 63 -10.73 -25.82 10.64
N THR A 64 -9.45 -25.53 10.89
CA THR A 64 -8.99 -24.21 11.35
C THR A 64 -8.76 -23.22 10.21
N LEU A 65 -8.21 -23.68 9.07
CA LEU A 65 -7.83 -22.80 7.95
C LEU A 65 -8.83 -22.82 6.78
N GLY A 66 -9.74 -23.78 6.76
CA GLY A 66 -10.55 -24.09 5.59
C GLY A 66 -9.79 -24.93 4.56
N ILE A 67 -10.54 -25.52 3.62
CA ILE A 67 -10.03 -26.56 2.72
C ILE A 67 -8.96 -26.05 1.76
N GLU A 68 -9.13 -24.87 1.16
CA GLU A 68 -8.20 -24.34 0.15
C GLU A 68 -6.85 -23.94 0.76
N ARG A 69 -6.85 -23.31 1.94
CA ARG A 69 -5.60 -22.94 2.63
C ARG A 69 -4.88 -24.18 3.15
N ALA A 70 -5.59 -25.13 3.75
CA ALA A 70 -5.02 -26.40 4.17
C ALA A 70 -4.43 -27.17 2.98
N ARG A 71 -5.12 -27.20 1.84
CA ARG A 71 -4.62 -27.77 0.59
C ARG A 71 -3.31 -27.13 0.15
N GLY A 72 -3.22 -25.80 0.14
CA GLY A 72 -1.98 -25.08 -0.16
C GLY A 72 -0.83 -25.46 0.78
N VAL A 73 -1.08 -25.53 2.09
CA VAL A 73 -0.09 -25.96 3.08
C VAL A 73 0.43 -27.37 2.78
N PHE A 74 -0.47 -28.32 2.52
CA PHE A 74 -0.10 -29.71 2.25
C PHE A 74 0.61 -29.91 0.90
N ILE A 75 0.23 -29.14 -0.13
CA ILE A 75 0.94 -29.11 -1.41
C ILE A 75 2.35 -28.57 -1.22
N ARG A 76 2.55 -27.46 -0.50
CA ARG A 76 3.89 -26.91 -0.22
C ARG A 76 4.77 -27.87 0.58
N LEU A 77 4.20 -28.52 1.59
CA LEU A 77 4.88 -29.56 2.36
C LEU A 77 5.38 -30.68 1.45
N GLY A 78 4.51 -31.19 0.59
CA GLY A 78 4.86 -32.22 -0.40
C GLY A 78 5.91 -31.73 -1.37
N TYR A 79 5.73 -30.54 -1.94
CA TYR A 79 6.64 -29.93 -2.90
C TYR A 79 8.07 -29.84 -2.35
N TYR A 80 8.22 -29.30 -1.14
CA TYR A 80 9.52 -29.20 -0.47
C TYR A 80 10.13 -30.58 -0.19
N SER A 81 9.33 -31.55 0.28
CA SER A 81 9.78 -32.93 0.46
C SER A 81 10.25 -33.56 -0.87
N GLY A 82 9.56 -33.28 -1.97
CA GLY A 82 9.94 -33.74 -3.31
C GLY A 82 11.25 -33.13 -3.80
N LEU A 83 11.50 -31.84 -3.55
CA LEU A 83 12.78 -31.20 -3.86
C LEU A 83 13.93 -31.89 -3.12
N GLN A 84 13.78 -32.11 -1.81
CA GLN A 84 14.80 -32.75 -0.98
C GLN A 84 15.06 -34.20 -1.40
N ASP A 85 14.02 -34.96 -1.71
CA ASP A 85 14.15 -36.34 -2.15
C ASP A 85 14.75 -36.47 -3.55
N ALA A 86 14.58 -35.46 -4.43
CA ALA A 86 15.24 -35.41 -5.72
C ALA A 86 16.76 -35.26 -5.57
N GLU A 87 17.22 -34.38 -4.67
CA GLU A 87 18.64 -34.24 -4.33
C GLU A 87 19.21 -35.53 -3.72
N LEU A 88 18.45 -36.19 -2.84
CA LEU A 88 18.84 -37.48 -2.27
C LEU A 88 18.93 -38.57 -3.35
N GLY A 89 17.93 -38.65 -4.24
CA GLY A 89 17.92 -39.60 -5.35
C GLY A 89 19.12 -39.41 -6.27
N GLU A 90 19.45 -38.16 -6.60
CA GLU A 90 20.65 -37.81 -7.36
C GLU A 90 21.94 -38.16 -6.61
N ALA A 91 22.02 -37.93 -5.29
CA ALA A 91 23.20 -38.29 -4.50
C ALA A 91 23.42 -39.81 -4.42
N LEU A 92 22.35 -40.60 -4.29
CA LEU A 92 22.43 -42.06 -4.17
C LEU A 92 22.66 -42.76 -5.50
N ARG A 93 22.07 -42.26 -6.60
CA ARG A 93 22.07 -42.93 -7.92
C ARG A 93 22.89 -42.21 -8.98
N GLY A 94 23.16 -40.92 -8.79
CA GLY A 94 24.05 -40.09 -9.63
C GLY A 94 23.78 -40.17 -11.12
N LYS A 95 24.85 -39.94 -11.90
CA LYS A 95 24.92 -40.14 -13.36
C LYS A 95 25.03 -41.62 -13.77
N ALA A 96 24.95 -42.56 -12.83
CA ALA A 96 25.13 -43.99 -13.12
C ALA A 96 23.89 -44.60 -13.78
N LEU A 97 22.72 -43.99 -13.54
CA LEU A 97 21.45 -44.34 -14.14
C LEU A 97 21.02 -43.24 -15.12
N GLY A 98 20.34 -43.62 -16.20
CA GLY A 98 19.82 -42.65 -17.18
C GLY A 98 18.75 -41.75 -16.54
N LEU A 99 18.46 -40.59 -17.17
CA LEU A 99 17.52 -39.60 -16.63
C LEU A 99 16.15 -40.20 -16.24
N ARG A 100 15.64 -41.15 -17.03
CA ARG A 100 14.40 -41.88 -16.72
C ARG A 100 14.48 -42.67 -15.41
N ASP A 101 15.59 -43.36 -15.18
CA ASP A 101 15.76 -44.21 -13.99
C ASP A 101 16.01 -43.35 -12.73
N SER A 102 16.70 -42.21 -12.89
CA SER A 102 16.81 -41.20 -11.84
C SER A 102 15.44 -40.62 -11.50
N PHE A 103 14.61 -40.32 -12.50
CA PHE A 103 13.24 -39.86 -12.29
C PHE A 103 12.36 -40.88 -11.54
N LEU A 104 12.51 -42.18 -11.84
CA LEU A 104 11.78 -43.24 -11.17
C LEU A 104 12.24 -43.50 -9.72
N ALA A 105 13.35 -42.90 -9.26
CA ALA A 105 13.75 -42.96 -7.86
C ALA A 105 12.76 -42.25 -6.94
N GLY A 106 12.15 -41.14 -7.37
CA GLY A 106 11.15 -40.40 -6.59
C GLY A 106 9.93 -41.26 -6.22
N PRO A 107 9.23 -41.87 -7.19
CA PRO A 107 8.15 -42.82 -6.93
C PRO A 107 8.57 -43.99 -6.00
N GLN A 108 9.82 -44.45 -6.07
CA GLN A 108 10.34 -45.50 -5.20
C GLN A 108 10.59 -45.02 -3.77
N LEU A 109 11.14 -43.82 -3.59
CA LEU A 109 11.31 -43.17 -2.28
C LEU A 109 9.94 -42.94 -1.63
N HIS A 110 8.97 -42.46 -2.39
CA HIS A 110 7.61 -42.22 -1.94
C HIS A 110 6.92 -43.51 -1.47
N ALA A 111 7.16 -44.63 -2.16
CA ALA A 111 6.70 -45.96 -1.74
C ALA A 111 7.47 -46.48 -0.52
N LEU A 112 8.79 -46.28 -0.45
CA LEU A 112 9.64 -46.68 0.67
C LEU A 112 9.24 -45.99 1.98
N GLN A 113 8.86 -44.72 1.89
CA GLN A 113 8.34 -43.92 3.01
C GLN A 113 6.89 -44.26 3.40
N GLY A 114 6.22 -45.13 2.63
CA GLY A 114 4.86 -45.59 2.94
C GLY A 114 3.74 -44.63 2.57
N HIS A 115 3.99 -43.65 1.70
CA HIS A 115 2.97 -42.69 1.27
C HIS A 115 2.01 -43.27 0.23
N VAL A 116 2.55 -43.89 -0.82
CA VAL A 116 1.76 -44.44 -1.92
C VAL A 116 2.59 -45.39 -2.77
N GLN A 117 1.97 -46.41 -3.36
CA GLN A 117 2.58 -47.17 -4.45
C GLN A 117 2.25 -46.49 -5.78
N ALA A 118 3.24 -45.84 -6.38
CA ALA A 118 3.11 -45.23 -7.70
C ALA A 118 3.48 -46.23 -8.81
N ILE A 119 2.59 -46.42 -9.78
CA ILE A 119 2.76 -47.34 -10.90
C ILE A 119 2.82 -46.53 -12.19
N PRO A 120 3.95 -46.55 -12.93
CA PRO A 120 4.08 -45.79 -14.18
C PRO A 120 3.13 -46.37 -15.22
N VAL A 121 2.38 -45.50 -15.88
CA VAL A 121 1.56 -45.82 -17.06
C VAL A 121 2.29 -45.35 -18.30
N ARG A 122 2.86 -44.14 -18.25
CA ARG A 122 3.60 -43.52 -19.34
C ARG A 122 4.64 -42.58 -18.74
N VAL A 123 5.87 -42.61 -19.25
CA VAL A 123 6.94 -41.68 -18.84
C VAL A 123 7.76 -41.33 -20.07
N GLU A 124 7.61 -40.10 -20.54
CA GLU A 124 8.35 -39.51 -21.66
C GLU A 124 9.15 -38.33 -21.15
N ILE A 125 10.48 -38.45 -21.22
CA ILE A 125 11.41 -37.41 -20.78
C ILE A 125 12.42 -37.18 -21.90
N ASP A 126 12.31 -36.02 -22.55
CA ASP A 126 13.22 -35.59 -23.62
C ASP A 126 13.59 -34.11 -23.38
N PRO A 127 14.65 -33.85 -22.60
CA PRO A 127 15.09 -32.50 -22.31
C PRO A 127 15.65 -31.78 -23.54
N GLU A 128 16.20 -32.51 -24.52
CA GLU A 128 16.79 -31.92 -25.72
C GLU A 128 15.73 -31.28 -26.63
N HIS A 129 14.56 -31.93 -26.74
CA HIS A 129 13.42 -31.42 -27.51
C HIS A 129 12.37 -30.72 -26.65
N ASN A 130 12.68 -30.47 -25.38
CA ASN A 130 11.82 -29.76 -24.43
C ASN A 130 10.43 -30.41 -24.26
N ARG A 131 10.40 -31.75 -24.14
CA ARG A 131 9.17 -32.54 -23.97
C ARG A 131 9.20 -33.33 -22.67
N PHE A 132 8.15 -33.17 -21.88
CA PHE A 132 7.93 -33.96 -20.67
C PHE A 132 6.45 -34.33 -20.56
N HIS A 133 6.19 -35.62 -20.44
CA HIS A 133 4.85 -36.14 -20.17
C HIS A 133 4.94 -37.38 -19.29
N SER A 134 4.22 -37.40 -18.19
CA SER A 134 4.19 -38.54 -17.30
C SER A 134 2.79 -38.84 -16.79
N GLU A 135 2.47 -40.13 -16.66
CA GLU A 135 1.23 -40.63 -16.08
C GLU A 135 1.52 -41.74 -15.08
N PHE A 136 0.91 -41.64 -13.90
CA PHE A 136 1.04 -42.65 -12.85
C PHE A 136 -0.32 -43.00 -12.26
N ILE A 137 -0.47 -44.26 -11.85
CA ILE A 137 -1.55 -44.72 -10.99
C ILE A 137 -1.02 -44.82 -9.56
N TRP A 138 -1.74 -44.21 -8.64
CA TRP A 138 -1.47 -44.24 -7.21
C TRP A 138 -2.35 -45.29 -6.53
N LYS A 139 -1.72 -46.33 -5.97
CA LYS A 139 -2.38 -47.38 -5.18
C LYS A 139 -2.02 -47.24 -3.70
N GLY A 140 -3.03 -47.41 -2.84
CA GLY A 140 -2.84 -47.34 -1.38
C GLY A 140 -2.38 -45.97 -0.90
N SER A 141 -2.94 -44.89 -1.47
CA SER A 141 -2.65 -43.53 -1.01
C SER A 141 -3.11 -43.35 0.43
N PHE A 142 -2.18 -42.97 1.31
CA PHE A 142 -2.49 -42.68 2.71
C PHE A 142 -3.50 -41.54 2.84
N GLU A 143 -3.48 -40.56 1.92
CA GLU A 143 -4.42 -39.43 1.97
C GLU A 143 -5.85 -39.87 1.71
N VAL A 144 -6.09 -40.80 0.78
CA VAL A 144 -7.42 -41.36 0.55
C VAL A 144 -7.92 -42.10 1.80
N GLU A 145 -7.04 -42.81 2.50
CA GLU A 145 -7.39 -43.48 3.76
C GLU A 145 -7.79 -42.49 4.86
N VAL A 146 -7.08 -41.36 4.95
CA VAL A 146 -7.39 -40.25 5.88
C VAL A 146 -8.77 -39.65 5.59
N TRP A 147 -9.13 -39.49 4.31
CA TRP A 147 -10.39 -38.87 3.91
C TRP A 147 -11.59 -39.81 3.92
N ARG A 148 -11.38 -41.13 3.86
CA ARG A 148 -12.46 -42.14 3.81
C ARG A 148 -13.57 -41.93 4.86
N PRO A 149 -13.29 -41.60 6.14
CA PRO A 149 -14.34 -41.37 7.13
C PRO A 149 -15.21 -40.13 6.86
N ARG A 150 -14.74 -39.16 6.06
CA ARG A 150 -15.47 -37.94 5.68
C ARG A 150 -16.36 -38.13 4.45
N GLY A 151 -16.38 -39.33 3.87
CA GLY A 151 -17.14 -39.63 2.66
C GLY A 151 -16.50 -39.08 1.39
N VAL A 152 -17.28 -39.09 0.30
CA VAL A 152 -16.85 -38.64 -1.03
C VAL A 152 -16.59 -37.13 -1.03
N GLN A 153 -15.43 -36.72 -1.54
CA GLN A 153 -15.03 -35.32 -1.65
C GLN A 153 -15.31 -34.77 -3.05
N ALA A 154 -15.59 -33.47 -3.15
CA ALA A 154 -15.88 -32.80 -4.42
C ALA A 154 -14.63 -32.62 -5.31
N THR A 155 -13.44 -32.64 -4.71
CA THR A 155 -12.16 -32.41 -5.39
C THR A 155 -11.13 -33.44 -4.97
N PRO A 156 -10.12 -33.73 -5.82
CA PRO A 156 -9.05 -34.68 -5.50
C PRO A 156 -8.36 -34.35 -4.19
N VAL A 157 -7.96 -35.39 -3.44
CA VAL A 157 -7.55 -35.26 -2.03
C VAL A 157 -6.07 -35.52 -1.78
N CYS A 158 -5.32 -36.01 -2.76
CA CYS A 158 -3.92 -36.40 -2.60
C CYS A 158 -2.96 -35.21 -2.75
N TRP A 159 -3.12 -34.21 -1.88
CA TRP A 159 -2.47 -32.91 -1.97
C TRP A 159 -0.96 -32.95 -1.71
N THR A 160 -0.52 -33.66 -0.67
CA THR A 160 0.90 -33.81 -0.34
C THR A 160 1.58 -34.68 -1.39
N LEU A 161 0.93 -35.75 -1.84
CA LEU A 161 1.45 -36.59 -2.92
C LEU A 161 1.63 -35.80 -4.24
N LEU A 162 0.68 -34.92 -4.58
CA LEU A 162 0.72 -34.11 -5.79
C LEU A 162 1.80 -33.02 -5.72
N GLY A 163 1.95 -32.41 -4.55
CA GLY A 163 3.06 -31.51 -4.25
C GLY A 163 4.39 -32.21 -4.44
N TYR A 164 4.57 -33.39 -3.83
CA TYR A 164 5.79 -34.20 -3.94
C TYR A 164 6.15 -34.51 -5.38
N ALA A 165 5.21 -35.05 -6.17
CA ALA A 165 5.46 -35.37 -7.58
C ALA A 165 5.91 -34.15 -8.39
N SER A 166 5.27 -32.99 -8.15
CA SER A 166 5.58 -31.74 -8.84
C SER A 166 6.95 -31.18 -8.44
N GLY A 167 7.26 -31.17 -7.14
CA GLY A 167 8.56 -30.71 -6.62
C GLY A 167 9.69 -31.59 -7.10
N TYR A 168 9.55 -32.91 -6.96
CA TYR A 168 10.56 -33.87 -7.38
C TYR A 168 10.91 -33.75 -8.87
N ALA A 169 9.89 -33.73 -9.73
CA ALA A 169 10.09 -33.60 -11.18
C ALA A 169 10.69 -32.24 -11.56
N THR A 170 10.27 -31.16 -10.89
CA THR A 170 10.80 -29.81 -11.12
C THR A 170 12.28 -29.74 -10.80
N GLN A 171 12.70 -30.28 -9.65
CA GLN A 171 14.11 -30.29 -9.25
C GLN A 171 14.97 -31.08 -10.23
N LEU A 172 14.52 -32.28 -10.60
CA LEU A 172 15.30 -33.16 -11.48
C LEU A 172 15.45 -32.61 -12.89
N LEU A 173 14.41 -31.96 -13.44
CA LEU A 173 14.41 -31.45 -14.81
C LEU A 173 14.89 -30.00 -14.93
N GLY A 174 15.07 -29.30 -13.81
CA GLY A 174 15.49 -27.89 -13.78
C GLY A 174 14.47 -26.91 -14.37
N ARG A 175 13.21 -27.35 -14.56
CA ARG A 175 12.10 -26.56 -15.11
C ARG A 175 10.82 -26.91 -14.39
N GLU A 176 9.94 -25.93 -14.19
CA GLU A 176 8.69 -26.11 -13.45
C GLU A 176 7.79 -27.18 -14.09
N VAL A 177 7.57 -28.27 -13.36
CA VAL A 177 6.65 -29.35 -13.70
C VAL A 177 5.50 -29.35 -12.72
N GLN A 178 4.29 -29.44 -13.25
CA GLN A 178 3.09 -29.51 -12.45
C GLN A 178 2.30 -30.77 -12.76
N TYR A 179 1.84 -31.44 -11.71
CA TYR A 179 0.92 -32.56 -11.81
C TYR A 179 -0.52 -32.15 -11.55
N ARG A 180 -1.45 -32.89 -12.16
CA ARG A 180 -2.88 -32.89 -11.85
C ARG A 180 -3.33 -34.31 -11.52
N GLU A 181 -4.14 -34.44 -10.48
CA GLU A 181 -4.84 -35.68 -10.19
C GLU A 181 -6.16 -35.69 -10.99
N VAL A 182 -6.18 -36.48 -12.06
CA VAL A 182 -7.28 -36.54 -13.03
C VAL A 182 -8.38 -37.52 -12.63
N GLU A 183 -8.04 -38.52 -11.82
CA GLU A 183 -8.97 -39.46 -11.16
C GLU A 183 -8.55 -39.57 -9.70
N CYS A 184 -9.48 -39.61 -8.77
CA CYS A 184 -9.20 -39.76 -7.34
C CYS A 184 -10.22 -40.66 -6.63
N MET A 185 -9.74 -41.69 -5.93
CA MET A 185 -10.62 -42.53 -5.10
C MET A 185 -11.32 -41.74 -3.99
N GLY A 186 -10.73 -40.62 -3.53
CA GLY A 186 -11.38 -39.71 -2.59
C GLY A 186 -12.64 -39.04 -3.16
N CYS A 187 -12.74 -38.93 -4.49
CA CYS A 187 -13.89 -38.41 -5.22
C CYS A 187 -14.89 -39.48 -5.66
N GLY A 188 -14.61 -40.76 -5.33
CA GLY A 188 -15.43 -41.89 -5.74
C GLY A 188 -15.00 -42.56 -7.05
N ASP A 189 -13.88 -42.14 -7.64
CA ASP A 189 -13.30 -42.82 -8.81
C ASP A 189 -12.73 -44.20 -8.44
N ALA A 190 -12.53 -45.07 -9.43
CA ALA A 190 -12.04 -46.43 -9.22
C ALA A 190 -10.57 -46.49 -8.77
N GLN A 191 -9.79 -45.44 -9.05
CA GLN A 191 -8.36 -45.36 -8.77
C GLN A 191 -7.91 -43.90 -8.66
N CYS A 192 -6.70 -43.67 -8.17
CA CYS A 192 -6.07 -42.36 -8.22
C CYS A 192 -5.11 -42.33 -9.42
N ARG A 193 -5.28 -41.38 -10.34
CA ARG A 193 -4.43 -41.21 -11.53
C ARG A 193 -3.93 -39.78 -11.59
N ILE A 194 -2.64 -39.61 -11.85
CA ILE A 194 -2.03 -38.29 -12.06
C ILE A 194 -1.44 -38.17 -13.46
N GLU A 195 -1.39 -36.94 -13.93
CA GLU A 195 -0.72 -36.54 -15.16
C GLU A 195 0.22 -35.36 -14.89
N GLY A 196 1.46 -35.43 -15.38
CA GLY A 196 2.49 -34.40 -15.24
C GLY A 196 2.96 -33.88 -16.60
N ARG A 197 3.10 -32.55 -16.69
CA ARG A 197 3.60 -31.81 -17.86
C ARG A 197 4.38 -30.58 -17.39
N PHE A 198 5.07 -29.88 -18.28
CA PHE A 198 5.63 -28.57 -17.91
C PHE A 198 4.51 -27.59 -17.57
N ALA A 199 4.77 -26.67 -16.63
CA ALA A 199 3.77 -25.75 -16.11
C ALA A 199 3.05 -24.99 -17.24
N GLU A 200 3.78 -24.48 -18.22
CA GLU A 200 3.26 -23.64 -19.30
C GLU A 200 2.35 -24.40 -20.29
N GLU A 201 2.34 -25.74 -20.24
CA GLU A 201 1.42 -26.58 -21.01
C GLU A 201 0.02 -26.68 -20.38
N TRP A 202 -0.12 -26.25 -19.12
CA TRP A 202 -1.39 -26.19 -18.41
C TRP A 202 -2.03 -24.81 -18.54
N SER A 203 -3.31 -24.78 -18.91
CA SER A 203 -4.08 -23.53 -19.00
C SER A 203 -4.30 -22.86 -17.64
N ASP A 204 -4.26 -23.64 -16.55
CA ASP A 204 -4.51 -23.20 -15.17
C ASP A 204 -3.24 -23.12 -14.31
N HIS A 205 -2.05 -23.11 -14.92
CA HIS A 205 -0.78 -23.23 -14.19
C HIS A 205 -0.59 -22.17 -13.10
N GLU A 206 -1.05 -20.93 -13.34
CA GLU A 206 -1.00 -19.86 -12.34
C GLU A 206 -1.77 -20.17 -11.06
N ALA A 207 -2.91 -20.87 -11.16
CA ALA A 207 -3.73 -21.25 -10.02
C ALA A 207 -3.00 -22.28 -9.14
N PHE A 208 -2.30 -23.22 -9.76
CA PHE A 208 -1.44 -24.16 -9.02
C PHE A 208 -0.23 -23.45 -8.41
N SER A 209 0.46 -22.59 -9.17
CA SER A 209 1.60 -21.82 -8.65
C SER A 209 1.17 -20.87 -7.51
N ALA A 210 -0.09 -20.43 -7.45
CA ALA A 210 -0.62 -19.68 -6.31
C ALA A 210 -0.69 -20.51 -5.03
N LEU A 211 -0.94 -21.82 -5.11
CA LEU A 211 -0.92 -22.74 -3.95
C LEU A 211 0.49 -22.87 -3.36
N LEU A 212 1.53 -22.65 -4.16
CA LEU A 212 2.94 -22.67 -3.73
C LEU A 212 3.37 -21.38 -3.03
N ARG A 213 2.59 -20.30 -3.08
CA ARG A 213 2.90 -19.04 -2.37
C ARG A 213 2.42 -19.10 -0.93
N GLU A 214 3.20 -18.48 -0.05
CA GLU A 214 2.77 -18.25 1.34
C GLU A 214 1.73 -17.13 1.37
N ALA A 215 0.62 -17.37 2.07
CA ALA A 215 -0.44 -16.40 2.30
C ALA A 215 -0.66 -16.28 3.82
N PRO A 216 -0.01 -15.32 4.49
CA PRO A 216 -0.07 -15.19 5.94
C PRO A 216 -1.48 -14.76 6.39
N LEU A 217 -2.27 -15.72 6.87
CA LEU A 217 -3.64 -15.50 7.39
C LEU A 217 -3.66 -14.46 8.52
N ILE A 218 -2.59 -14.39 9.32
CA ILE A 218 -2.53 -13.51 10.48
C ILE A 218 -2.56 -12.03 10.09
N ASP A 219 -1.90 -11.66 8.98
CA ASP A 219 -1.86 -10.28 8.50
C ASP A 219 -3.23 -9.84 8.00
N GLU A 220 -3.89 -10.72 7.23
CA GLU A 220 -5.26 -10.51 6.76
C GLU A 220 -6.26 -10.37 7.92
N LEU A 221 -6.11 -11.18 8.97
CA LEU A 221 -6.93 -11.07 10.18
C LEU A 221 -6.72 -9.73 10.90
N TYR A 222 -5.48 -9.28 11.07
CA TYR A 222 -5.20 -7.97 11.67
C TYR A 222 -5.77 -6.82 10.83
N ASP A 223 -5.66 -6.90 9.51
CA ASP A 223 -6.22 -5.90 8.61
C ASP A 223 -7.74 -5.85 8.70
N LEU A 224 -8.40 -7.01 8.71
CA LEU A 224 -9.86 -7.09 8.87
C LEU A 224 -10.30 -6.56 10.23
N GLN A 225 -9.62 -6.93 11.31
CA GLN A 225 -9.92 -6.43 12.66
C GLN A 225 -9.76 -4.90 12.73
N ALA A 226 -8.68 -4.35 12.16
CA ALA A 226 -8.47 -2.91 12.11
C ALA A 226 -9.59 -2.20 11.31
N ARG A 227 -10.03 -2.79 10.19
CA ARG A 227 -11.14 -2.23 9.40
C ARG A 227 -12.46 -2.26 10.15
N VAL A 228 -12.78 -3.36 10.83
CA VAL A 228 -13.99 -3.48 11.66
C VAL A 228 -13.96 -2.46 12.80
N ALA A 229 -12.88 -2.39 13.57
CA ALA A 229 -12.74 -1.41 14.66
C ALA A 229 -12.88 0.03 14.16
N THR A 230 -12.35 0.32 12.96
CA THR A 230 -12.50 1.64 12.32
C THR A 230 -13.96 1.92 11.98
N LEU A 231 -14.62 1.01 11.28
CA LEU A 231 -16.02 1.15 10.87
C LEU A 231 -16.98 1.24 12.06
N GLU A 232 -16.74 0.46 13.12
CA GLU A 232 -17.48 0.55 14.38
C GLU A 232 -17.26 1.91 15.05
N GLY A 233 -16.03 2.43 15.03
CA GLY A 233 -15.72 3.78 15.46
C GLY A 233 -16.45 4.87 14.67
N ASP A 234 -16.57 4.70 13.35
CA ASP A 234 -17.27 5.64 12.47
C ASP A 234 -18.79 5.58 12.65
N LEU A 235 -19.37 4.40 12.89
CA LEU A 235 -20.79 4.22 13.20
C LEU A 235 -21.16 4.76 14.60
N ALA A 236 -20.25 4.66 15.57
CA ALA A 236 -20.44 5.20 16.92
C ALA A 236 -20.39 6.75 16.96
N ARG A 237 -19.71 7.37 15.98
CA ARG A 237 -19.77 8.83 15.78
C ARG A 237 -21.11 9.21 15.16
N ARG A 238 -22.07 9.62 16.01
CA ARG A 238 -23.24 10.37 15.52
C ARG A 238 -22.77 11.59 14.74
N PRO A 239 -23.43 11.95 13.62
CA PRO A 239 -23.16 13.17 12.87
C PRO A 239 -23.72 14.37 13.64
N ARG A 240 -23.08 14.75 14.76
CA ARG A 240 -22.98 16.17 15.08
C ARG A 240 -21.78 16.66 14.28
N ASP A 241 -22.01 17.66 13.44
CA ASP A 241 -20.99 18.28 12.59
C ASP A 241 -19.68 18.48 13.34
N GLU A 242 -18.57 18.00 12.75
CA GLU A 242 -17.20 18.43 13.03
C GLU A 242 -16.86 18.74 14.51
N ASP A 243 -16.87 17.72 15.37
CA ASP A 243 -16.34 17.76 16.74
C ASP A 243 -14.79 17.81 16.75
N TRP A 244 -14.20 18.69 15.93
CA TRP A 244 -12.76 18.84 15.82
C TRP A 244 -12.31 20.08 16.59
N GLY A 245 -11.77 19.86 17.79
CA GLY A 245 -11.06 20.88 18.53
C GLY A 245 -9.73 21.28 17.88
N PRO A 246 -9.20 22.47 18.20
CA PRO A 246 -7.88 22.90 17.75
C PRO A 246 -6.77 21.93 18.19
N ILE A 247 -5.93 21.52 17.24
CA ILE A 247 -4.77 20.64 17.46
C ILE A 247 -3.50 21.50 17.57
N GLY A 248 -2.76 21.35 18.67
CA GLY A 248 -1.45 21.97 18.85
C GLY A 248 -0.97 21.95 20.30
N SER A 249 0.33 21.82 20.48
CA SER A 249 1.05 21.85 21.75
C SER A 249 2.04 23.00 21.87
N ALA A 250 2.28 23.77 20.80
CA ALA A 250 3.19 24.89 20.81
C ALA A 250 2.82 25.91 21.92
N PRO A 251 3.80 26.43 22.69
CA PRO A 251 3.53 27.30 23.84
C PRO A 251 2.62 28.50 23.52
N ALA A 252 2.93 29.24 22.45
CA ALA A 252 2.15 30.40 22.02
C ALA A 252 0.70 30.03 21.64
N PHE A 253 0.49 28.84 21.08
CA PHE A 253 -0.85 28.36 20.75
C PHE A 253 -1.63 27.94 22.00
N ARG A 254 -0.98 27.28 22.97
CA ARG A 254 -1.60 26.90 24.24
C ARG A 254 -1.98 28.11 25.09
N GLU A 255 -1.14 29.13 25.14
CA GLU A 255 -1.45 30.40 25.82
C GLU A 255 -2.66 31.08 25.18
N MET A 256 -2.71 31.14 23.85
CA MET A 256 -3.86 31.68 23.13
C MET A 256 -5.14 30.87 23.40
N LEU A 257 -5.07 29.54 23.41
CA LEU A 257 -6.20 28.68 23.74
C LEU A 257 -6.69 28.90 25.18
N ALA A 258 -5.79 29.08 26.15
CA ALA A 258 -6.18 29.38 27.53
C ALA A 258 -6.90 30.73 27.65
N MET A 259 -6.46 31.74 26.89
CA MET A 259 -7.15 33.04 26.80
C MET A 259 -8.50 32.91 26.09
N LEU A 260 -8.60 32.11 25.03
CA LEU A 260 -9.84 31.81 24.33
C LEU A 260 -10.86 31.13 25.25
N ASP A 261 -10.43 30.13 26.01
CA ASP A 261 -11.28 29.40 26.96
C ASP A 261 -11.73 30.34 28.11
N SER A 262 -10.86 31.25 28.56
CA SER A 262 -11.23 32.29 29.53
C SER A 262 -12.29 33.26 28.97
N ALA A 263 -12.19 33.60 27.68
CA ALA A 263 -13.20 34.41 27.00
C ALA A 263 -14.51 33.66 26.77
N ALA A 264 -14.52 32.33 26.74
CA ALA A 264 -15.73 31.54 26.50
C ALA A 264 -16.78 31.76 27.60
N ALA A 265 -16.34 31.98 28.85
CA ALA A 265 -17.22 32.28 29.98
C ALA A 265 -17.82 33.71 29.94
N ALA A 266 -17.23 34.61 29.14
CA ALA A 266 -17.65 36.01 29.02
C ALA A 266 -18.53 36.24 27.79
N GLU A 267 -19.53 37.12 27.89
CA GLU A 267 -20.39 37.50 26.77
C GLU A 267 -19.81 38.59 25.87
N VAL A 268 -18.54 38.95 26.07
CA VAL A 268 -17.87 40.01 25.29
C VAL A 268 -17.65 39.57 23.83
N PRO A 269 -17.70 40.52 22.88
CA PRO A 269 -17.25 40.28 21.52
C PRO A 269 -15.77 39.87 21.49
N VAL A 270 -15.44 38.90 20.65
CA VAL A 270 -14.06 38.41 20.48
C VAL A 270 -13.59 38.70 19.06
N LEU A 271 -12.39 39.27 18.93
CA LEU A 271 -11.72 39.52 17.66
C LEU A 271 -10.53 38.57 17.49
N LEU A 272 -10.59 37.71 16.47
CA LEU A 272 -9.53 36.79 16.09
C LEU A 272 -8.68 37.41 14.97
N LEU A 273 -7.47 37.82 15.31
CA LEU A 273 -6.47 38.32 14.36
C LEU A 273 -5.57 37.18 13.91
N GLY A 274 -5.34 37.05 12.61
CA GLY A 274 -4.35 36.09 12.14
C GLY A 274 -4.45 35.83 10.65
N GLU A 275 -3.39 35.24 10.10
CA GLU A 275 -3.29 34.96 8.67
C GLU A 275 -4.41 34.05 8.15
N THR A 276 -4.61 34.10 6.84
CA THR A 276 -5.55 33.21 6.14
C THR A 276 -5.11 31.76 6.31
N GLY A 277 -6.07 30.87 6.59
CA GLY A 277 -5.81 29.43 6.73
C GLY A 277 -5.25 28.98 8.08
N THR A 278 -5.21 29.83 9.11
CA THR A 278 -4.75 29.46 10.47
C THR A 278 -5.76 28.66 11.30
N GLY A 279 -7.02 28.58 10.85
CA GLY A 279 -8.11 27.86 11.54
C GLY A 279 -9.01 28.71 12.42
N LYS A 280 -9.19 30.01 12.12
CA LYS A 280 -10.01 30.94 12.91
C LYS A 280 -11.45 30.47 13.14
N GLU A 281 -12.08 29.82 12.16
CA GLU A 281 -13.43 29.26 12.29
C GLU A 281 -13.51 28.16 13.36
N ILE A 282 -12.51 27.26 13.41
CA ILE A 282 -12.44 26.19 14.43
C ILE A 282 -12.30 26.81 15.84
N LEU A 283 -11.52 27.89 15.96
CA LEU A 283 -11.38 28.61 17.23
C LEU A 283 -12.69 29.31 17.63
N ALA A 284 -13.40 29.91 16.68
CA ALA A 284 -14.71 30.51 16.94
C ALA A 284 -15.76 29.47 17.36
N ARG A 285 -15.73 28.28 16.76
CA ARG A 285 -16.58 27.15 17.14
C ARG A 285 -16.25 26.68 18.55
N ARG A 286 -14.97 26.44 18.87
CA ARG A 286 -14.53 26.11 20.24
C ARG A 286 -15.03 27.13 21.27
N LEU A 287 -14.91 28.42 20.95
CA LEU A 287 -15.36 29.50 21.83
C LEU A 287 -16.87 29.45 22.09
N HIS A 288 -17.66 29.05 21.10
CA HIS A 288 -19.11 28.83 21.24
C HIS A 288 -19.40 27.57 22.08
N ASP A 289 -18.75 26.46 21.79
CA ASP A 289 -18.97 25.17 22.46
C ASP A 289 -18.62 25.22 23.96
N HIS A 290 -17.65 26.06 24.35
CA HIS A 290 -17.26 26.27 25.75
C HIS A 290 -17.99 27.44 26.43
N SER A 291 -18.97 28.05 25.76
CA SER A 291 -19.73 29.17 26.31
C SER A 291 -21.07 28.74 26.92
N GLN A 292 -21.72 29.65 27.63
CA GLN A 292 -23.08 29.46 28.13
C GLN A 292 -24.13 29.28 27.01
N ARG A 293 -23.75 29.56 25.76
CA ARG A 293 -24.62 29.49 24.57
C ARG A 293 -24.35 28.26 23.70
N ALA A 294 -23.65 27.25 24.20
CA ALA A 294 -23.26 26.06 23.44
C ALA A 294 -24.45 25.25 22.87
N GLU A 295 -25.63 25.31 23.51
CA GLU A 295 -26.86 24.70 22.99
C GLU A 295 -27.61 25.59 21.96
N GLY A 296 -27.17 26.84 21.81
CA GLY A 296 -27.72 27.81 20.86
C GLY A 296 -27.15 27.65 19.45
N PRO A 297 -27.70 28.36 18.44
CA PRO A 297 -27.19 28.27 17.08
C PRO A 297 -25.80 28.90 16.91
N PHE A 298 -24.89 28.18 16.27
CA PHE A 298 -23.64 28.75 15.74
C PHE A 298 -23.80 29.06 14.24
N ILE A 299 -23.76 30.34 13.87
CA ILE A 299 -23.88 30.78 12.47
C ILE A 299 -22.54 31.37 12.02
N ALA A 300 -21.86 30.73 11.07
CA ALA A 300 -20.65 31.24 10.44
C ALA A 300 -20.97 31.96 9.11
N VAL A 301 -20.34 33.12 8.90
CA VAL A 301 -20.48 33.93 7.68
C VAL A 301 -19.10 34.40 7.23
N ASN A 302 -18.73 34.08 5.99
CA ASN A 302 -17.56 34.65 5.35
C ASN A 302 -17.96 35.91 4.58
N CYS A 303 -17.52 37.08 5.06
CA CYS A 303 -17.87 38.37 4.48
C CYS A 303 -17.27 38.55 3.08
N ALA A 304 -16.09 37.98 2.82
CA ALA A 304 -15.44 38.06 1.51
C ALA A 304 -16.14 37.23 0.42
N ALA A 305 -16.99 36.27 0.81
CA ALA A 305 -17.76 35.45 -0.13
C ALA A 305 -19.06 36.13 -0.59
N ILE A 306 -19.48 37.23 0.04
CA ILE A 306 -20.74 37.92 -0.24
C ILE A 306 -20.42 39.25 -0.94
N PRO A 307 -21.07 39.56 -2.09
CA PRO A 307 -20.91 40.85 -2.73
C PRO A 307 -21.20 42.02 -1.76
N PRO A 308 -20.41 43.11 -1.79
CA PRO A 308 -20.59 44.24 -0.87
C PRO A 308 -22.00 44.87 -0.92
N GLU A 309 -22.72 44.77 -2.04
CA GLU A 309 -24.10 45.27 -2.15
C GLU A 309 -25.11 44.39 -1.42
N LEU A 310 -24.83 43.09 -1.27
CA LEU A 310 -25.74 42.10 -0.68
C LEU A 310 -25.45 41.82 0.80
N ILE A 311 -24.25 42.17 1.27
CA ILE A 311 -23.79 41.82 2.62
C ILE A 311 -24.70 42.35 3.73
N GLU A 312 -25.24 43.56 3.55
CA GLU A 312 -26.17 44.17 4.50
C GLU A 312 -27.48 43.35 4.58
N SER A 313 -28.04 42.99 3.42
CA SER A 313 -29.28 42.20 3.34
C SER A 313 -29.11 40.75 3.81
N GLU A 314 -27.93 40.16 3.65
CA GLU A 314 -27.62 38.83 4.16
C GLU A 314 -27.51 38.85 5.69
N LEU A 315 -26.78 39.80 6.27
CA LEU A 315 -26.54 39.88 7.71
C LEU A 315 -27.80 40.27 8.48
N PHE A 316 -28.52 41.29 8.03
CA PHE A 316 -29.64 41.90 8.78
C PHE A 316 -31.02 41.54 8.23
N GLY A 317 -31.09 40.89 7.06
CA GLY A 317 -32.34 40.51 6.41
C GLY A 317 -32.89 41.61 5.52
N VAL A 318 -33.93 41.27 4.77
CA VAL A 318 -34.57 42.18 3.79
C VAL A 318 -36.08 42.07 3.87
N GLU A 319 -36.77 43.21 3.77
CA GLU A 319 -38.21 43.25 3.60
C GLU A 319 -38.62 43.23 2.13
N LYS A 320 -39.80 42.67 1.86
CA LYS A 320 -40.41 42.70 0.53
C LYS A 320 -40.50 44.14 0.03
N GLY A 321 -39.96 44.40 -1.16
CA GLY A 321 -39.97 45.72 -1.80
C GLY A 321 -38.81 46.64 -1.45
N ALA A 322 -37.81 46.18 -0.69
CA ALA A 322 -36.63 46.99 -0.34
C ALA A 322 -35.76 47.40 -1.55
N TYR A 323 -35.71 46.58 -2.62
CA TYR A 323 -35.02 46.89 -3.89
C TYR A 323 -35.64 46.10 -5.06
N THR A 324 -35.25 46.42 -6.30
CA THR A 324 -35.70 45.72 -7.52
C THR A 324 -35.25 44.26 -7.51
N GLY A 325 -36.18 43.35 -7.17
CA GLY A 325 -35.94 41.90 -7.05
C GLY A 325 -36.28 41.29 -5.67
N ALA A 326 -36.55 42.12 -4.65
CA ALA A 326 -36.94 41.67 -3.32
C ALA A 326 -38.42 41.20 -3.28
N THR A 327 -38.69 40.05 -3.90
CA THR A 327 -40.05 39.49 -4.07
C THR A 327 -40.62 38.90 -2.78
N GLN A 328 -39.75 38.46 -1.86
CA GLN A 328 -40.09 37.87 -0.56
C GLN A 328 -39.19 38.45 0.54
N SER A 329 -39.72 38.56 1.75
CA SER A 329 -38.93 38.93 2.94
C SER A 329 -38.05 37.75 3.38
N ARG A 330 -36.83 38.02 3.81
CA ARG A 330 -35.87 36.99 4.23
C ARG A 330 -35.19 37.37 5.54
N LEU A 331 -35.09 36.38 6.44
CA LEU A 331 -34.40 36.49 7.72
C LEU A 331 -32.89 36.72 7.53
N GLY A 332 -32.34 37.67 8.29
CA GLY A 332 -30.90 37.91 8.35
C GLY A 332 -30.15 36.84 9.14
N ARG A 333 -28.81 36.82 9.00
CA ARG A 333 -27.93 35.95 9.82
C ARG A 333 -27.98 36.29 11.30
N PHE A 334 -28.16 37.56 11.67
CA PHE A 334 -28.35 37.95 13.06
C PHE A 334 -29.61 37.34 13.69
N GLU A 335 -30.75 37.42 12.99
CA GLU A 335 -32.00 36.81 13.47
C GLU A 335 -31.85 35.29 13.62
N ARG A 336 -31.14 34.63 12.70
CA ARG A 336 -30.88 33.18 12.74
C ARG A 336 -29.91 32.76 13.85
N ALA A 337 -29.07 33.66 14.32
CA ALA A 337 -28.10 33.43 15.39
C ALA A 337 -28.65 33.81 16.78
N HIS A 338 -29.92 34.22 16.87
CA HIS A 338 -30.55 34.63 18.12
C HIS A 338 -30.47 33.51 19.18
N GLY A 339 -30.03 33.86 20.40
CA GLY A 339 -29.76 32.92 21.48
C GLY A 339 -28.44 32.15 21.36
N GLY A 340 -27.62 32.47 20.35
CA GLY A 340 -26.39 31.75 20.03
C GLY A 340 -25.21 32.68 19.70
N THR A 341 -24.37 32.24 18.74
CA THR A 341 -23.15 32.93 18.33
C THR A 341 -23.12 33.17 16.81
N LEU A 342 -22.77 34.37 16.40
CA LEU A 342 -22.50 34.74 15.00
C LEU A 342 -20.99 34.94 14.80
N PHE A 343 -20.40 34.12 13.94
CA PHE A 343 -19.02 34.24 13.50
C PHE A 343 -18.93 34.99 12.16
N LEU A 344 -18.14 36.07 12.14
CA LEU A 344 -17.90 36.92 10.97
C LEU A 344 -16.45 36.79 10.53
N ASP A 345 -16.18 36.00 9.50
CA ASP A 345 -14.84 35.91 8.89
C ASP A 345 -14.63 37.02 7.85
N GLU A 346 -13.39 37.49 7.75
CA GLU A 346 -12.97 38.63 6.92
C GLU A 346 -13.79 39.91 7.16
N LEU A 347 -13.95 40.30 8.43
CA LEU A 347 -14.72 41.47 8.85
C LEU A 347 -14.32 42.78 8.16
N ALA A 348 -13.05 42.92 7.75
CA ALA A 348 -12.53 44.11 7.08
C ALA A 348 -13.23 44.41 5.73
N GLU A 349 -13.95 43.45 5.17
CA GLU A 349 -14.67 43.57 3.89
C GLU A 349 -16.13 44.06 4.05
N LEU A 350 -16.58 44.38 5.26
CA LEU A 350 -17.91 44.95 5.48
C LEU A 350 -18.07 46.34 4.83
N SER A 351 -19.21 46.55 4.16
CA SER A 351 -19.59 47.86 3.64
C SER A 351 -19.82 48.89 4.77
N PRO A 352 -19.63 50.20 4.54
CA PRO A 352 -19.82 51.21 5.59
C PRO A 352 -21.20 51.20 6.25
N ARG A 353 -22.25 50.83 5.49
CA ARG A 353 -23.60 50.66 6.02
C ARG A 353 -23.72 49.43 6.90
N ALA A 354 -23.18 48.29 6.46
CA ALA A 354 -23.14 47.08 7.28
C ALA A 354 -22.33 47.29 8.58
N GLN A 355 -21.25 48.07 8.54
CA GLN A 355 -20.49 48.47 9.73
C GLN A 355 -21.36 49.29 10.72
N ALA A 356 -22.17 50.22 10.21
CA ALA A 356 -23.09 51.01 11.04
C ALA A 356 -24.17 50.14 11.69
N ALA A 357 -24.78 49.24 10.92
CA ALA A 357 -25.80 48.31 11.42
C ALA A 357 -25.22 47.31 12.42
N LEU A 358 -24.00 46.82 12.19
CA LEU A 358 -23.29 45.94 13.12
C LEU A 358 -22.99 46.65 14.45
N LEU A 359 -22.57 47.92 14.40
CA LEU A 359 -22.35 48.72 15.61
C LEU A 359 -23.63 48.82 16.44
N ARG A 360 -24.77 49.11 15.79
CA ARG A 360 -26.07 49.18 16.47
C ARG A 360 -26.47 47.84 17.09
N ALA A 361 -26.27 46.73 16.37
CA ALA A 361 -26.50 45.39 16.90
C ALA A 361 -25.66 45.08 18.15
N LEU A 362 -24.40 45.54 18.19
CA LEU A 362 -23.47 45.32 19.31
C LEU A 362 -23.69 46.26 20.52
N GLN A 363 -24.33 47.41 20.31
CA GLN A 363 -24.56 48.42 21.36
C GLN A 363 -25.98 48.37 21.92
N GLU A 364 -26.98 48.27 21.05
CA GLU A 364 -28.39 48.36 21.40
C GLU A 364 -29.09 46.99 21.43
N HIS A 365 -28.41 45.91 20.99
CA HIS A 365 -29.03 44.59 20.81
C HIS A 365 -30.25 44.63 19.88
N GLN A 366 -30.23 45.53 18.90
CA GLN A 366 -31.33 45.79 17.98
C GLN A 366 -30.84 45.81 16.54
N ILE A 367 -31.67 45.29 15.64
CA ILE A 367 -31.45 45.33 14.19
C ILE A 367 -32.72 45.78 13.46
N GLU A 368 -32.54 46.33 12.28
CA GLU A 368 -33.59 46.67 11.32
C GLU A 368 -33.28 45.95 10.00
N ARG A 369 -34.31 45.40 9.35
CA ARG A 369 -34.15 44.79 8.03
C ARG A 369 -33.95 45.88 6.97
N VAL A 370 -33.21 45.56 5.91
CA VAL A 370 -33.05 46.48 4.78
C VAL A 370 -34.42 46.79 4.17
N GLY A 371 -34.77 48.08 4.15
CA GLY A 371 -36.05 48.59 3.65
C GLY A 371 -37.23 48.51 4.64
N GLY A 372 -37.03 47.93 5.82
CA GLY A 372 -38.03 47.90 6.90
C GLY A 372 -37.81 49.02 7.93
N GLN A 373 -38.84 49.30 8.74
CA GLN A 373 -38.77 50.25 9.87
C GLN A 373 -38.99 49.56 11.23
N GLU A 374 -39.25 48.24 11.22
CA GLU A 374 -39.47 47.48 12.44
C GLU A 374 -38.14 47.16 13.12
N VAL A 375 -37.98 47.67 14.33
CA VAL A 375 -36.84 47.37 15.22
C VAL A 375 -37.05 46.00 15.84
N ARG A 376 -36.03 45.15 15.78
CA ARG A 376 -36.05 43.77 16.28
C ARG A 376 -34.95 43.56 17.29
N GLU A 377 -35.29 43.12 18.51
CA GLU A 377 -34.31 42.77 19.52
C GLU A 377 -33.63 41.43 19.18
N VAL A 378 -32.30 41.40 19.31
CA VAL A 378 -31.47 40.23 19.04
C VAL A 378 -30.43 40.04 20.14
N ASP A 379 -30.42 38.84 20.72
CA ASP A 379 -29.39 38.42 21.66
C ASP A 379 -28.40 37.49 20.95
N VAL A 380 -27.28 38.04 20.47
CA VAL A 380 -26.28 37.33 19.67
C VAL A 380 -24.89 37.67 20.16
N ARG A 381 -24.10 36.65 20.48
CA ARG A 381 -22.67 36.81 20.73
C ARG A 381 -21.93 36.93 19.41
N VAL A 382 -21.11 37.96 19.24
CA VAL A 382 -20.36 38.18 18.00
C VAL A 382 -18.89 37.76 18.16
N VAL A 383 -18.42 36.93 17.24
CA VAL A 383 -17.01 36.57 17.09
C VAL A 383 -16.57 37.04 15.71
N ALA A 384 -15.60 37.94 15.63
CA ALA A 384 -15.11 38.45 14.36
C ALA A 384 -13.70 37.94 14.07
N ALA A 385 -13.36 37.77 12.80
CA ALA A 385 -12.04 37.38 12.35
C ALA A 385 -11.57 38.22 11.16
N THR A 386 -10.26 38.48 11.10
CA THR A 386 -9.64 39.19 9.98
C THR A 386 -8.14 38.90 9.92
N HIS A 387 -7.58 38.89 8.71
CA HIS A 387 -6.13 38.88 8.49
C HIS A 387 -5.54 40.28 8.30
N THR A 388 -6.38 41.28 8.04
CA THR A 388 -5.96 42.67 7.81
C THR A 388 -5.83 43.45 9.11
N ASP A 389 -4.86 44.36 9.17
CA ASP A 389 -4.73 45.33 10.26
C ASP A 389 -5.90 46.32 10.26
N LEU A 390 -6.81 46.15 11.22
CA LEU A 390 -7.97 47.04 11.38
C LEU A 390 -7.59 48.44 11.82
N HIS A 391 -6.48 48.63 12.56
CA HIS A 391 -6.04 49.95 12.99
C HIS A 391 -5.67 50.80 11.77
N GLN A 392 -4.90 50.22 10.84
CA GLN A 392 -4.57 50.86 9.58
C GLN A 392 -5.82 51.18 8.75
N ARG A 393 -6.78 50.24 8.65
CA ARG A 393 -8.05 50.47 7.91
C ARG A 393 -8.89 51.59 8.52
N VAL A 394 -8.80 51.82 9.84
CA VAL A 394 -9.44 52.95 10.52
C VAL A 394 -8.76 54.27 10.15
N GLU A 395 -7.42 54.31 10.14
CA GLU A 395 -6.66 55.49 9.72
C GLU A 395 -6.93 55.88 8.25
N GLU A 396 -7.11 54.87 7.38
CA GLU A 396 -7.47 55.05 5.97
C GLU A 396 -8.95 55.44 5.75
N GLY A 397 -9.77 55.52 6.81
CA GLY A 397 -11.20 55.83 6.72
C GLY A 397 -12.06 54.72 6.09
N ARG A 398 -11.51 53.51 5.93
CA ARG A 398 -12.21 52.33 5.36
C ARG A 398 -12.96 51.52 6.42
N PHE A 399 -12.62 51.70 7.69
CA PHE A 399 -13.30 51.03 8.81
C PHE A 399 -13.66 52.06 9.89
N ARG A 400 -14.86 51.94 10.47
CA ARG A 400 -15.30 52.90 11.48
C ARG A 400 -14.56 52.70 12.81
N ARG A 401 -14.09 53.82 13.36
CA ARG A 401 -13.35 53.87 14.63
C ARG A 401 -14.17 53.39 15.83
N ASP A 402 -15.46 53.71 15.87
CA ASP A 402 -16.38 53.31 16.95
C ASP A 402 -16.63 51.79 16.97
N LEU A 403 -16.86 51.18 15.80
CA LEU A 403 -16.98 49.73 15.66
C LEU A 403 -15.70 49.00 16.04
N PHE A 404 -14.53 49.52 15.62
CA PHE A 404 -13.24 48.95 15.99
C PHE A 404 -13.08 48.86 17.51
N PHE A 405 -13.34 49.95 18.25
CA PHE A 405 -13.22 49.93 19.71
C PHE A 405 -14.20 48.98 20.39
N ARG A 406 -15.41 48.78 19.82
CA ARG A 406 -16.39 47.85 20.38
C ARG A 406 -15.99 46.38 20.18
N LEU A 407 -15.34 46.06 19.07
CA LEU A 407 -14.88 44.71 18.74
C LEU A 407 -13.52 44.38 19.36
N ASN A 408 -12.65 45.37 19.54
CA ASN A 408 -11.31 45.21 20.12
C ASN A 408 -11.34 45.07 21.66
N ALA A 409 -12.50 44.74 22.24
CA ALA A 409 -12.65 44.53 23.68
C ALA A 409 -11.89 43.27 24.15
N PHE A 410 -11.85 42.23 23.33
CA PHE A 410 -11.09 41.02 23.59
C PHE A 410 -10.47 40.49 22.29
N THR A 411 -9.17 40.72 22.11
CA THR A 411 -8.47 40.42 20.86
C THR A 411 -7.46 39.29 21.08
N LEU A 412 -7.51 38.29 20.21
CA LEU A 412 -6.61 37.14 20.21
C LEU A 412 -5.87 37.04 18.89
N THR A 413 -4.55 37.00 18.96
CA THR A 413 -3.70 36.77 17.80
C THR A 413 -3.45 35.28 17.64
N VAL A 414 -3.87 34.72 16.50
CA VAL A 414 -3.67 33.32 16.14
C VAL A 414 -2.31 33.18 15.47
N PRO A 415 -1.35 32.45 16.09
CA PRO A 415 -0.02 32.32 15.53
C PRO A 415 -0.03 31.54 14.20
N PRO A 416 0.68 32.02 13.17
CA PRO A 416 0.86 31.28 11.93
C PRO A 416 1.66 30.01 12.15
N LEU A 417 1.52 29.03 11.26
CA LEU A 417 2.10 27.69 11.41
C LEU A 417 3.64 27.72 11.55
N ARG A 418 4.31 28.68 10.90
CA ARG A 418 5.76 28.91 11.01
C ARG A 418 6.25 29.29 12.42
N GLU A 419 5.38 29.84 13.27
CA GLU A 419 5.66 30.21 14.66
C GLU A 419 5.31 29.07 15.64
N ARG A 420 4.60 28.04 15.17
CA ARG A 420 4.21 26.83 15.92
C ARG A 420 4.64 25.57 15.18
N ARG A 421 5.92 25.50 14.78
CA ARG A 421 6.46 24.41 13.95
C ARG A 421 6.26 23.02 14.57
N GLU A 422 6.32 22.93 15.89
CA GLU A 422 6.07 21.71 16.67
C GLU A 422 4.69 21.10 16.39
N ASP A 423 3.70 21.92 16.04
CA ASP A 423 2.33 21.47 15.74
C ASP A 423 2.21 20.88 14.32
N THR A 424 3.16 21.17 13.43
CA THR A 424 3.11 20.75 12.02
C THR A 424 3.05 19.23 11.90
N SER A 425 3.85 18.50 12.68
CA SER A 425 3.87 17.04 12.66
C SER A 425 2.55 16.46 13.15
N ALA A 426 2.00 16.98 14.25
CA ALA A 426 0.74 16.51 14.82
C ALA A 426 -0.44 16.76 13.86
N LEU A 427 -0.47 17.95 13.25
CA LEU A 427 -1.45 18.28 12.20
C LEU A 427 -1.28 17.37 10.98
N ALA A 428 -0.04 17.07 10.59
CA ALA A 428 0.23 16.24 9.42
C ALA A 428 -0.26 14.80 9.59
N GLU A 429 0.04 14.18 10.73
CA GLU A 429 -0.45 12.83 11.07
C GLU A 429 -1.98 12.80 11.16
N HIS A 430 -2.60 13.85 11.70
CA HIS A 430 -4.05 13.98 11.75
C HIS A 430 -4.68 14.01 10.36
N PHE A 431 -4.18 14.85 9.45
CA PHE A 431 -4.70 14.92 8.09
C PHE A 431 -4.40 13.66 7.28
N LEU A 432 -3.26 13.01 7.51
CA LEU A 432 -2.92 11.74 6.88
C LEU A 432 -3.96 10.67 7.18
N ALA A 433 -4.22 10.41 8.47
CA ALA A 433 -5.20 9.40 8.89
C ALA A 433 -6.59 9.66 8.30
N ARG A 434 -6.99 10.93 8.21
CA ARG A 434 -8.26 11.32 7.59
C ARG A 434 -8.29 11.07 6.08
N CYS A 435 -7.22 11.40 5.38
CA CYS A 435 -7.13 11.21 3.93
C CYS A 435 -7.09 9.72 3.59
N GLU A 436 -6.31 8.92 4.32
CA GLU A 436 -6.28 7.46 4.18
C GLU A 436 -7.67 6.84 4.35
N HIS A 437 -8.41 7.29 5.37
CA HIS A 437 -9.79 6.87 5.58
C HIS A 437 -10.71 7.30 4.43
N HIS A 438 -10.69 8.58 4.04
CA HIS A 438 -11.59 9.12 3.01
C HIS A 438 -11.35 8.50 1.62
N TYR A 439 -10.09 8.31 1.24
CA TYR A 439 -9.71 7.76 -0.06
C TYR A 439 -9.57 6.24 -0.07
N GLN A 440 -9.81 5.56 1.06
CA GLN A 440 -9.64 4.11 1.22
C GLN A 440 -8.25 3.62 0.81
N ARG A 441 -7.21 4.40 1.15
CA ARG A 441 -5.81 4.09 0.87
C ARG A 441 -5.04 3.83 2.15
N ARG A 442 -3.94 3.10 2.05
CA ARG A 442 -2.98 2.94 3.14
C ARG A 442 -1.59 3.30 2.69
N THR A 443 -0.94 4.20 3.41
CA THR A 443 0.47 4.55 3.22
C THR A 443 1.30 3.99 4.37
N LEU A 444 2.63 3.98 4.21
CA LEU A 444 3.56 3.69 5.31
C LEU A 444 3.92 4.97 6.10
N GLY A 445 3.12 6.03 5.96
CA GLY A 445 3.41 7.36 6.48
C GLY A 445 4.39 8.15 5.62
N PHE A 446 4.87 9.27 6.17
CA PHE A 446 5.79 10.17 5.47
C PHE A 446 7.23 9.64 5.49
N SER A 447 7.96 9.80 4.38
CA SER A 447 9.41 9.57 4.37
C SER A 447 10.13 10.61 5.22
N ASP A 448 11.35 10.30 5.69
CA ASP A 448 12.12 11.22 6.54
C ASP A 448 12.42 12.56 5.84
N GLN A 449 12.67 12.52 4.53
CA GLN A 449 12.84 13.73 3.72
C GLN A 449 11.55 14.55 3.64
N ALA A 450 10.39 13.89 3.48
CA ALA A 450 9.10 14.57 3.49
C ALA A 450 8.83 15.24 4.85
N ARG A 451 9.13 14.56 5.96
CA ARG A 451 9.01 15.11 7.31
C ARG A 451 9.92 16.33 7.52
N ALA A 452 11.18 16.23 7.10
CA ALA A 452 12.13 17.33 7.19
C ALA A 452 11.67 18.55 6.35
N ALA A 453 11.18 18.32 5.14
CA ALA A 453 10.64 19.37 4.26
C ALA A 453 9.44 20.07 4.89
N MET A 454 8.50 19.32 5.46
CA MET A 454 7.33 19.90 6.13
C MET A 454 7.70 20.79 7.32
N LEU A 455 8.75 20.43 8.09
CA LEU A 455 9.19 21.22 9.24
C LEU A 455 9.94 22.51 8.86
N GLN A 456 10.58 22.53 7.69
CA GLN A 456 11.36 23.67 7.19
C GLN A 456 10.53 24.64 6.35
N TYR A 457 9.44 24.16 5.74
CA TYR A 457 8.58 24.99 4.92
C TYR A 457 7.84 26.05 5.76
N ALA A 458 7.71 27.27 5.21
CA ALA A 458 7.13 28.40 5.92
C ALA A 458 5.60 28.36 6.00
N TRP A 459 4.93 27.53 5.18
CA TRP A 459 3.47 27.37 5.12
C TRP A 459 2.72 28.71 4.98
N PRO A 460 2.89 29.45 3.85
CA PRO A 460 2.19 30.72 3.63
C PRO A 460 0.65 30.60 3.68
N GLY A 461 0.08 29.44 3.31
CA GLY A 461 -1.35 29.15 3.45
C GLY A 461 -1.71 28.41 4.74
N ASN A 462 -0.79 28.33 5.70
CA ASN A 462 -0.97 27.77 7.04
C ASN A 462 -1.58 26.34 7.01
N VAL A 463 -2.54 26.07 7.90
CA VAL A 463 -3.16 24.74 8.07
C VAL A 463 -3.95 24.33 6.83
N ARG A 464 -4.54 25.29 6.11
CA ARG A 464 -5.29 25.03 4.87
C ARG A 464 -4.37 24.49 3.78
N GLU A 465 -3.19 25.07 3.61
CA GLU A 465 -2.19 24.58 2.67
C GLU A 465 -1.64 23.22 3.10
N LEU A 466 -1.28 23.05 4.37
CA LEU A 466 -0.82 21.76 4.92
C LEU A 466 -1.81 20.62 4.60
N LYS A 467 -3.10 20.85 4.86
CA LYS A 467 -4.16 19.89 4.56
C LYS A 467 -4.16 19.49 3.07
N ASN A 468 -4.18 20.48 2.17
CA ASN A 468 -4.23 20.23 0.72
C ASN A 468 -2.96 19.50 0.22
N THR A 469 -1.80 19.84 0.77
CA THR A 469 -0.51 19.22 0.43
C THR A 469 -0.47 17.75 0.84
N ILE A 470 -0.98 17.42 2.04
CA ILE A 470 -1.07 16.03 2.51
C ILE A 470 -2.09 15.22 1.70
N GLU A 471 -3.25 15.80 1.43
CA GLU A 471 -4.29 15.19 0.60
C GLU A 471 -3.75 14.84 -0.79
N ARG A 472 -3.05 15.78 -1.43
CA ARG A 472 -2.32 15.52 -2.68
C ARG A 472 -1.31 14.37 -2.53
N GLY A 473 -0.53 14.38 -1.46
CA GLY A 473 0.46 13.33 -1.18
C GLY A 473 -0.16 11.93 -1.12
N VAL A 474 -1.30 11.79 -0.44
CA VAL A 474 -2.04 10.51 -0.34
C VAL A 474 -2.59 10.08 -1.70
N ILE A 475 -3.15 11.00 -2.49
CA ILE A 475 -3.69 10.70 -3.82
C ILE A 475 -2.60 10.24 -4.80
N LEU A 476 -1.41 10.85 -4.74
CA LEU A 476 -0.29 10.55 -5.64
C LEU A 476 0.54 9.34 -5.23
N THR A 477 0.43 8.89 -3.98
CA THR A 477 1.20 7.76 -3.46
C THR A 477 0.43 6.45 -3.67
N ALA A 478 1.09 5.44 -4.24
CA ALA A 478 0.52 4.10 -4.37
C ALA A 478 0.37 3.42 -2.99
N ASP A 479 -0.56 2.47 -2.88
CA ASP A 479 -0.82 1.77 -1.63
C ASP A 479 0.44 1.07 -1.09
N HIS A 480 0.55 1.07 0.24
CA HIS A 480 1.65 0.51 1.03
C HIS A 480 3.04 1.09 0.69
N LYS A 481 3.10 2.37 0.30
CA LYS A 481 4.36 3.11 0.13
C LYS A 481 4.43 4.34 1.02
N HIS A 482 5.65 4.85 1.22
CA HIS A 482 5.87 6.12 1.92
C HIS A 482 5.50 7.32 1.04
N ILE A 483 4.88 8.34 1.64
CA ILE A 483 4.65 9.62 1.00
C ILE A 483 5.99 10.36 0.90
N THR A 484 6.43 10.63 -0.33
CA THR A 484 7.72 11.27 -0.61
C THR A 484 7.61 12.80 -0.63
N GLU A 485 8.74 13.49 -0.45
CA GLU A 485 8.82 14.95 -0.58
C GLU A 485 8.25 15.43 -1.93
N ARG A 486 8.57 14.71 -3.02
CA ARG A 486 8.07 15.03 -4.36
C ARG A 486 6.56 14.85 -4.47
N ALA A 487 5.95 13.90 -3.77
CA ALA A 487 4.50 13.73 -3.77
C ALA A 487 3.79 14.90 -3.08
N LEU A 488 4.40 15.48 -2.03
CA LEU A 488 3.88 16.63 -1.31
C LEU A 488 4.07 17.94 -2.10
N PHE A 489 5.31 18.24 -2.48
CA PHE A 489 5.68 19.55 -3.02
C PHE A 489 5.77 19.57 -4.56
N GLY A 490 5.75 18.43 -5.24
CA GLY A 490 5.91 18.37 -6.69
C GLY A 490 7.26 18.93 -7.13
N ASP A 491 7.23 19.91 -8.03
CA ASP A 491 8.41 20.64 -8.51
C ASP A 491 8.70 21.91 -7.70
N TYR A 492 7.89 22.21 -6.67
CA TYR A 492 8.21 23.32 -5.76
C TYR A 492 9.48 22.96 -4.98
N GLN A 493 10.52 23.75 -5.19
CA GLN A 493 11.73 23.65 -4.39
C GLN A 493 11.44 24.19 -2.99
N VAL A 494 11.17 23.28 -2.06
CA VAL A 494 11.28 23.60 -0.65
C VAL A 494 12.78 23.73 -0.36
N PRO A 495 13.22 24.78 0.38
CA PRO A 495 14.59 24.88 0.86
C PRO A 495 14.85 23.81 1.93
N THR A 496 14.78 22.53 1.56
CA THR A 496 15.07 21.42 2.44
C THR A 496 16.55 21.10 2.33
N LEU A 497 17.29 21.21 3.44
CA LEU A 497 18.66 20.69 3.58
C LEU A 497 19.57 21.01 2.37
N GLN A 498 20.02 22.26 2.20
CA GLN A 498 21.03 22.73 1.21
C GLN A 498 21.44 21.67 0.16
N ARG A 499 20.54 21.31 -0.77
CA ARG A 499 20.82 20.30 -1.81
C ARG A 499 22.01 20.70 -2.68
N GLU A 500 22.18 22.01 -2.83
CA GLU A 500 23.32 22.68 -3.47
C GLU A 500 24.69 22.36 -2.83
N LYS A 501 24.72 21.74 -1.64
CA LYS A 501 25.96 21.26 -0.99
C LYS A 501 25.87 19.79 -0.59
N SER A 502 25.04 18.99 -1.27
CA SER A 502 24.99 17.56 -1.00
C SER A 502 26.30 16.90 -1.43
N GLN A 503 26.81 15.96 -0.63
CA GLN A 503 27.97 15.13 -0.98
C GLN A 503 27.50 13.69 -1.18
N GLY A 504 27.88 13.09 -2.30
CA GLY A 504 27.66 11.69 -2.62
C GLY A 504 28.95 10.88 -2.51
N LEU A 505 28.83 9.56 -2.54
CA LEU A 505 29.99 8.67 -2.70
C LEU A 505 30.15 8.31 -4.17
N ASP A 506 31.37 8.40 -4.69
CA ASP A 506 31.71 7.82 -5.99
C ASP A 506 31.92 6.29 -5.88
N ASP A 507 32.13 5.64 -7.03
CA ASP A 507 32.39 4.19 -7.12
C ASP A 507 33.67 3.75 -6.39
N GLN A 508 34.48 4.71 -5.92
CA GLN A 508 35.70 4.50 -5.14
C GLN A 508 35.51 4.84 -3.65
N GLY A 509 34.28 5.15 -3.22
CA GLY A 509 33.93 5.48 -1.83
C GLY A 509 34.44 6.85 -1.38
N ARG A 510 34.73 7.78 -2.29
CA ARG A 510 35.14 9.16 -1.96
C ARG A 510 33.94 10.08 -1.93
N LEU A 511 33.95 11.00 -0.97
CA LEU A 511 32.96 12.08 -0.89
C LEU A 511 33.21 13.08 -2.03
N VAL A 512 32.27 13.16 -2.95
CA VAL A 512 32.24 14.11 -4.06
C VAL A 512 31.03 15.02 -3.93
N GLU A 513 31.14 16.28 -4.35
CA GLU A 513 29.98 17.16 -4.42
C GLU A 513 28.95 16.58 -5.40
N SER A 514 27.79 16.22 -4.86
CA SER A 514 26.64 15.74 -5.60
C SER A 514 25.96 16.97 -6.20
N ALA A 515 26.37 17.36 -7.40
CA ALA A 515 25.52 18.16 -8.26
C ALA A 515 24.34 17.26 -8.67
N ASP A 516 23.17 17.53 -8.07
CA ASP A 516 21.86 16.91 -8.29
C ASP A 516 21.83 15.70 -9.24
N ALA A 517 21.55 14.53 -8.65
CA ALA A 517 20.90 13.40 -9.34
C ALA A 517 19.45 13.75 -9.74
N SER A 518 19.26 14.91 -10.38
CA SER A 518 18.14 15.14 -11.26
C SER A 518 18.32 14.21 -12.46
N HIS A 519 17.29 13.44 -12.76
CA HIS A 519 17.23 12.44 -13.84
C HIS A 519 17.31 13.06 -15.26
N GLU A 520 18.07 14.13 -15.46
CA GLU A 520 18.29 14.76 -16.76
C GLU A 520 19.70 14.57 -17.32
N ASP A 521 20.66 14.03 -16.54
CA ASP A 521 22.06 13.99 -16.98
C ASP A 521 22.55 12.64 -17.55
N ALA A 522 21.63 11.87 -18.15
CA ALA A 522 21.96 10.86 -19.16
C ALA A 522 22.30 11.52 -20.51
N SER A 523 23.09 12.60 -20.48
CA SER A 523 23.52 13.29 -21.68
C SER A 523 24.33 12.32 -22.55
N PRO A 524 23.97 12.13 -23.84
CA PRO A 524 24.76 11.33 -24.78
C PRO A 524 26.23 11.77 -24.82
N ARG A 525 26.51 13.04 -24.50
CA ARG A 525 27.88 13.58 -24.43
C ARG A 525 28.70 12.94 -23.32
N ARG A 526 28.12 12.62 -22.17
CA ARG A 526 28.86 12.04 -21.03
C ARG A 526 29.28 10.60 -21.33
N HIS A 527 28.40 9.84 -21.99
CA HIS A 527 28.70 8.49 -22.47
C HIS A 527 29.75 8.50 -23.59
N ILE A 528 29.66 9.45 -24.53
CA ILE A 528 30.65 9.60 -25.59
C ILE A 528 32.02 10.02 -25.01
N GLN A 529 32.03 10.90 -24.01
CA GLN A 529 33.26 11.30 -23.33
C GLN A 529 33.92 10.13 -22.61
N ALA A 530 33.14 9.28 -21.92
CA ALA A 530 33.66 8.08 -21.27
C ALA A 530 34.27 7.08 -22.27
N LEU A 531 33.71 6.95 -23.48
CA LEU A 531 34.27 6.12 -24.55
C LEU A 531 35.61 6.69 -25.07
N PHE A 532 35.73 8.01 -25.19
CA PHE A 532 36.99 8.66 -25.55
C PHE A 532 38.04 8.57 -24.45
N ASP A 533 37.65 8.73 -23.19
CA ASP A 533 38.54 8.60 -22.03
C ASP A 533 39.05 7.16 -21.88
N ALA A 534 38.26 6.16 -22.33
CA ALA A 534 38.68 4.76 -22.47
C ALA A 534 39.62 4.50 -23.67
N GLY A 535 39.98 5.53 -24.44
CA GLY A 535 40.90 5.46 -25.57
C GLY A 535 40.31 4.89 -26.86
N LEU A 536 38.98 4.73 -26.95
CA LEU A 536 38.32 4.22 -28.15
C LEU A 536 38.26 5.30 -29.23
N THR A 537 38.65 4.95 -30.45
CA THR A 537 38.53 5.87 -31.58
C THR A 537 37.09 5.87 -32.13
N PRO A 538 36.69 6.91 -32.90
CA PRO A 538 35.39 6.90 -33.57
C PRO A 538 35.15 5.67 -34.45
N GLU A 539 36.22 5.09 -35.02
CA GLU A 539 36.14 3.89 -35.85
C GLU A 539 35.91 2.62 -35.01
N ASP A 540 36.48 2.55 -33.80
CA ASP A 540 36.23 1.45 -32.86
C ASP A 540 34.79 1.48 -32.35
N ILE A 541 34.30 2.67 -32.00
CA ILE A 541 32.91 2.88 -31.56
C ILE A 541 31.95 2.48 -32.69
N GLU A 542 32.22 2.91 -33.93
CA GLU A 542 31.40 2.53 -35.08
C GLU A 542 31.42 1.01 -35.32
N ARG A 543 32.58 0.36 -35.20
CA ARG A 543 32.70 -1.10 -35.34
C ARG A 543 31.88 -1.85 -34.30
N GLU A 544 32.00 -1.48 -33.02
CA GLU A 544 31.26 -2.12 -31.93
C GLU A 544 29.75 -1.90 -32.05
N MET A 545 29.32 -0.71 -32.50
CA MET A 545 27.91 -0.44 -32.79
C MET A 545 27.35 -1.35 -33.90
N LEU A 546 28.13 -1.61 -34.95
CA LEU A 546 27.74 -2.54 -36.03
C LEU A 546 27.65 -3.99 -35.52
N VAL A 547 28.61 -4.45 -34.72
CA VAL A 547 28.61 -5.80 -34.15
C VAL A 547 27.43 -6.00 -33.20
N ALA A 548 27.19 -5.05 -32.30
CA ALA A 548 26.07 -5.10 -31.36
C ALA A 548 24.71 -5.09 -32.09
N ALA A 549 24.57 -4.29 -33.15
CA ALA A 549 23.35 -4.26 -33.95
C ALA A 549 23.10 -5.58 -34.71
N GLN A 550 24.18 -6.23 -35.18
CA GLN A 550 24.10 -7.53 -35.86
C GLN A 550 23.72 -8.66 -34.91
N ALA A 551 24.34 -8.70 -33.71
CA ALA A 551 24.02 -9.67 -32.67
C ALA A 551 22.57 -9.52 -32.17
N ALA A 552 22.13 -8.29 -31.93
CA ALA A 552 20.75 -8.01 -31.48
C ALA A 552 19.68 -8.22 -32.56
N SER A 553 20.08 -8.55 -33.79
CA SER A 553 19.18 -8.78 -34.93
C SER A 553 19.33 -10.20 -35.52
N ASP A 554 19.97 -11.12 -34.80
CA ASP A 554 20.24 -12.51 -35.22
C ASP A 554 20.83 -12.62 -36.64
N GLY A 555 21.74 -11.71 -36.98
CA GLY A 555 22.39 -11.68 -38.31
C GLY A 555 21.54 -11.09 -39.45
N ASN A 556 20.32 -10.59 -39.18
CA ASN A 556 19.48 -9.96 -40.18
C ASN A 556 19.95 -8.52 -40.51
N ILE A 557 20.65 -8.38 -41.64
CA ILE A 557 21.24 -7.13 -42.14
C ILE A 557 20.21 -6.00 -42.28
N ALA A 558 18.97 -6.30 -42.70
CA ALA A 558 17.94 -5.26 -42.89
C ALA A 558 17.32 -4.80 -41.55
N ALA A 559 17.27 -5.67 -40.54
CA ALA A 559 16.84 -5.31 -39.20
C ALA A 559 17.93 -4.51 -38.46
N ALA A 560 19.19 -4.93 -38.56
CA ALA A 560 20.34 -4.23 -37.96
C ALA A 560 20.52 -2.81 -38.54
N ALA A 561 20.39 -2.65 -39.86
CA ALA A 561 20.46 -1.34 -40.52
C ALA A 561 19.37 -0.37 -40.04
N ARG A 562 18.13 -0.86 -39.89
CA ARG A 562 17.01 -0.05 -39.36
C ARG A 562 17.25 0.36 -37.91
N ARG A 563 17.83 -0.51 -37.09
CA ARG A 563 18.14 -0.24 -35.69
C ARG A 563 19.16 0.89 -35.52
N LEU A 564 20.12 1.00 -36.45
CA LEU A 564 21.09 2.10 -36.49
C LEU A 564 20.64 3.30 -37.33
N GLY A 565 19.39 3.33 -37.80
CA GLY A 565 18.84 4.45 -38.58
C GLY A 565 19.48 4.66 -39.96
N MET A 566 20.08 3.62 -40.55
CA MET A 566 20.75 3.70 -41.86
C MET A 566 20.14 2.75 -42.89
N THR A 567 20.45 2.97 -44.17
CA THR A 567 19.95 2.13 -45.26
C THR A 567 20.70 0.80 -45.32
N ARG A 568 20.03 -0.28 -45.76
CA ARG A 568 20.64 -1.61 -45.91
C ARG A 568 21.94 -1.60 -46.72
N PRO A 569 22.07 -0.88 -47.85
CA PRO A 569 23.34 -0.81 -48.59
C PRO A 569 24.45 -0.09 -47.82
N ALA A 570 24.12 0.97 -47.06
CA ALA A 570 25.10 1.70 -46.26
C ALA A 570 25.65 0.85 -45.11
N TYR A 571 24.79 0.09 -44.44
CA TYR A 571 25.18 -0.86 -43.40
C TYR A 571 26.06 -2.00 -43.95
N ALA A 572 25.67 -2.62 -45.07
CA ALA A 572 26.44 -3.68 -45.72
C ALA A 572 27.81 -3.19 -46.21
N TYR A 573 27.89 -1.96 -46.71
CA TYR A 573 29.15 -1.33 -47.09
C TYR A 573 30.08 -1.13 -45.89
N ARG A 574 29.55 -0.68 -44.75
CA ARG A 574 30.33 -0.48 -43.52
C ARG A 574 30.78 -1.79 -42.88
N LEU A 575 29.96 -2.84 -42.86
CA LEU A 575 30.40 -4.18 -42.45
C LEU A 575 31.59 -4.67 -43.28
N LYS A 576 31.52 -4.49 -44.60
CA LYS A 576 32.61 -4.87 -45.52
C LYS A 576 33.87 -4.02 -45.32
N LYS A 577 33.73 -2.72 -45.02
CA LYS A 577 34.84 -1.80 -44.69
C LYS A 577 35.62 -2.29 -43.46
N TYR A 578 34.92 -2.81 -42.45
CA TYR A 578 35.52 -3.30 -41.19
C TYR A 578 35.81 -4.82 -41.18
N GLY A 579 35.62 -5.52 -42.30
CA GLY A 579 35.90 -6.96 -42.42
C GLY A 579 34.96 -7.87 -41.62
N LEU A 580 33.80 -7.37 -41.21
CA LEU A 580 32.78 -8.09 -40.45
C LEU A 580 31.85 -8.85 -41.42
N ARG A 581 31.53 -10.12 -41.11
CA ARG A 581 30.69 -11.00 -41.95
C ARG A 581 29.28 -11.14 -41.44
#